data_AF-A0A537S0L1-F1
#
_entry.id   AF-A0A537S0L1-F1
#
_cell.length_a   1.000
_cell.length_b   1.000
_cell.length_c   1.000
_cell.angle_alpha   90.00
_cell.angle_beta   90.00
_cell.angle_gamma   90.00
#
_symmetry.space_group_name_H-M   'P 1'
#
loop_
_entity.id
_entity.type
_entity.pdbx_description
1 polymer ?
#
loop_
_entity_poly.entity_id
_entity_poly.type
_entity_poly.pdbx_seq_one_letter_code
_entity_poly.pdbx_strand_id
1 'polypeptide(L)'
;MALPLKERLTTLLMPSALYYRRRIADEAAWGEHELDVLGEIVQPGGTAIDVGANQGFFAFAFSRIVDQVEAFEPNPDYAAFARRMLGTRARVHQVALSNETGTAEFVVPVSEEGTVLHLGGYLQQATAQHSKAMRFEVEVRTLDSYAFRDVRVIKVDV
;
A
#
# COMPACT_ATOMS: atom_id res chain seq x y z
N MET A 1 12.22 -8.73 -9.54
CA MET A 1 11.01 -8.90 -8.73
C MET A 1 11.47 -9.50 -7.42
N ALA A 2 11.64 -8.66 -6.39
CA ALA A 2 12.25 -9.04 -5.11
C ALA A 2 11.22 -9.52 -4.07
N LEU A 3 9.96 -9.70 -4.48
CA LEU A 3 8.95 -10.31 -3.61
C LEU A 3 9.38 -11.73 -3.19
N PRO A 4 9.23 -12.09 -1.90
CA PRO A 4 9.52 -13.44 -1.45
C PRO A 4 8.67 -14.49 -2.20
N LEU A 5 9.13 -15.74 -2.18
CA LEU A 5 8.50 -16.83 -2.92
C LEU A 5 7.02 -17.02 -2.55
N LYS A 6 6.68 -16.78 -1.28
CA LYS A 6 5.32 -16.88 -0.75
C LYS A 6 4.37 -15.93 -1.46
N GLU A 7 4.71 -14.66 -1.61
CA GLU A 7 3.90 -13.63 -2.26
C GLU A 7 3.71 -13.97 -3.74
N ARG A 8 4.78 -14.41 -4.42
CA ARG A 8 4.72 -14.82 -5.82
C ARG A 8 3.75 -15.98 -6.02
N LEU A 9 3.85 -17.02 -5.21
CA LEU A 9 2.94 -18.17 -5.26
C LEU A 9 1.50 -17.78 -4.93
N THR A 10 1.32 -16.87 -3.97
CA THR A 10 0.00 -16.38 -3.58
C THR A 10 -0.72 -15.73 -4.75
N THR A 11 -0.03 -14.87 -5.52
CA THR A 11 -0.64 -14.23 -6.70
C THR A 11 -1.04 -15.19 -7.82
N LEU A 12 -0.47 -16.40 -7.84
CA LEU A 12 -0.72 -17.43 -8.86
C LEU A 12 -1.79 -18.43 -8.43
N LEU A 13 -1.82 -18.79 -7.14
CA LEU A 13 -2.58 -19.93 -6.64
C LEU A 13 -3.82 -19.54 -5.83
N MET A 14 -3.87 -18.33 -5.27
CA MET A 14 -5.00 -17.90 -4.45
C MET A 14 -5.91 -16.90 -5.16
N PRO A 15 -7.23 -17.14 -5.18
CA PRO A 15 -8.20 -16.12 -5.57
C PRO A 15 -8.05 -14.88 -4.69
N SER A 16 -8.01 -13.69 -5.30
CA SER A 16 -7.69 -12.46 -4.58
C SER A 16 -8.67 -12.15 -3.44
N ALA A 17 -9.96 -12.42 -3.64
CA ALA A 17 -10.96 -12.25 -2.59
C ALA A 17 -10.70 -13.15 -1.37
N LEU A 18 -10.25 -14.39 -1.58
CA LEU A 18 -9.93 -15.31 -0.48
C LEU A 18 -8.67 -14.86 0.26
N TYR A 19 -7.66 -14.41 -0.49
CA TYR A 19 -6.44 -13.83 0.07
C TYR A 19 -6.74 -12.65 0.99
N TYR A 20 -7.47 -11.65 0.50
CA TYR A 20 -7.75 -10.46 1.29
C TYR A 20 -8.68 -10.74 2.47
N ARG A 21 -9.70 -11.59 2.32
CA ARG A 21 -10.56 -11.99 3.45
C ARG A 21 -9.78 -12.64 4.57
N ARG A 22 -8.86 -13.55 4.24
CA ARG A 22 -7.99 -14.19 5.23
C ARG A 22 -7.06 -13.18 5.88
N ARG A 23 -6.40 -12.33 5.08
CA ARG A 23 -5.47 -11.32 5.59
C ARG A 23 -6.16 -10.32 6.53
N ILE A 24 -7.36 -9.86 6.18
CA ILE A 24 -8.17 -8.96 7.02
C ILE A 24 -8.58 -9.66 8.31
N ALA A 25 -9.03 -10.91 8.25
CA ALA A 25 -9.39 -11.66 9.46
C ALA A 25 -8.17 -11.89 10.37
N ASP A 26 -7.00 -12.17 9.80
CA ASP A 26 -5.76 -12.28 10.56
C ASP A 26 -5.42 -10.92 11.20
N GLU A 27 -5.46 -9.80 10.47
CA GLU A 27 -5.12 -8.47 11.04
C GLU A 27 -6.12 -8.00 12.11
N ALA A 28 -7.42 -8.21 11.91
CA ALA A 28 -8.45 -7.87 12.89
C ALA A 28 -8.29 -8.65 14.20
N ALA A 29 -7.81 -9.88 14.14
CA ALA A 29 -7.57 -10.71 15.32
C ALA A 29 -6.32 -10.31 16.12
N TRP A 30 -5.34 -9.64 15.49
CA TRP A 30 -4.01 -9.42 16.07
C TRP A 30 -3.61 -7.95 16.26
N GLY A 31 -4.34 -6.96 15.72
CA GLY A 31 -3.99 -5.55 15.95
C GLY A 31 -4.95 -4.50 15.41
N GLU A 32 -5.56 -4.72 14.23
CA GLU A 32 -6.26 -3.66 13.48
C GLU A 32 -7.79 -3.73 13.66
N HIS A 33 -8.27 -3.44 14.87
CA HIS A 33 -9.71 -3.42 15.18
C HIS A 33 -10.48 -2.38 14.34
N GLU A 34 -9.77 -1.42 13.75
CA GLU A 34 -10.32 -0.40 12.85
C GLU A 34 -10.98 -1.02 11.61
N LEU A 35 -10.48 -2.16 11.13
CA LEU A 35 -11.05 -2.89 9.99
C LEU A 35 -12.47 -3.40 10.26
N ASP A 36 -12.79 -3.73 11.51
CA ASP A 36 -14.11 -4.25 11.90
C ASP A 36 -15.16 -3.13 11.94
N VAL A 37 -14.74 -1.89 12.23
CA VAL A 37 -15.61 -0.72 12.35
C VAL A 37 -15.59 0.19 11.13
N LEU A 38 -14.80 -0.12 10.11
CA LEU A 38 -14.72 0.67 8.87
C LEU A 38 -16.09 0.97 8.25
N GLY A 39 -17.03 0.01 8.32
CA GLY A 39 -18.39 0.19 7.80
C GLY A 39 -19.26 1.16 8.62
N GLU A 40 -18.87 1.47 9.85
CA GLU A 40 -19.55 2.43 10.72
C GLU A 40 -18.95 3.84 10.58
N ILE A 41 -17.66 3.92 10.27
CA ILE A 41 -16.92 5.19 10.15
C ILE A 41 -17.02 5.76 8.73
N VAL A 42 -16.90 4.90 7.71
CA VAL A 42 -16.84 5.32 6.31
C VAL A 42 -18.24 5.32 5.71
N GLN A 43 -18.68 6.50 5.26
CA GLN A 43 -19.95 6.62 4.54
C GLN A 43 -19.86 5.86 3.19
N PRO A 44 -20.88 5.06 2.83
CA PRO A 44 -20.91 4.38 1.54
C PRO A 44 -20.88 5.34 0.34
N GLY A 45 -20.28 4.88 -0.76
CA GLY A 45 -20.10 5.65 -2.00
C GLY A 45 -18.87 6.59 -1.98
N GLY A 46 -18.64 7.32 -3.07
CA GLY A 46 -17.54 8.29 -3.18
C GLY A 46 -16.15 7.65 -3.29
N THR A 47 -15.13 8.34 -2.78
CA THR A 47 -13.72 7.96 -2.93
C THR A 47 -13.03 7.69 -1.60
N ALA A 48 -12.29 6.58 -1.49
CA ALA A 48 -11.36 6.32 -0.39
C ALA A 48 -9.92 6.41 -0.89
N ILE A 49 -9.04 6.95 -0.04
CA ILE A 49 -7.62 7.10 -0.33
C ILE A 49 -6.82 6.27 0.69
N ASP A 50 -5.97 5.36 0.20
CA ASP A 50 -5.09 4.51 1.01
C ASP A 50 -3.63 4.88 0.72
N VAL A 51 -2.99 5.60 1.64
CA VAL A 51 -1.59 6.00 1.55
C VAL A 51 -0.73 5.00 2.32
N GLY A 52 0.26 4.42 1.63
CA GLY A 52 1.05 3.29 2.16
C GLY A 52 0.31 1.97 2.01
N ALA A 53 -0.16 1.68 0.79
CA ALA A 53 -1.07 0.56 0.56
C ALA A 53 -0.41 -0.83 0.72
N ASN A 54 0.91 -0.94 0.58
CA ASN A 54 1.66 -2.21 0.67
C ASN A 54 1.01 -3.33 -0.17
N GLN A 55 0.51 -4.40 0.44
CA GLN A 55 -0.20 -5.50 -0.23
C GLN A 55 -1.65 -5.17 -0.63
N GLY A 56 -2.20 -4.04 -0.15
CA GLY A 56 -3.48 -3.49 -0.54
C GLY A 56 -4.70 -4.04 0.23
N PHE A 57 -4.53 -4.50 1.47
CA PHE A 57 -5.66 -5.08 2.22
C PHE A 57 -6.65 -4.02 2.71
N PHE A 58 -6.19 -2.83 3.13
CA PHE A 58 -7.07 -1.69 3.42
C PHE A 58 -7.79 -1.21 2.15
N ALA A 59 -7.07 -1.01 1.04
CA ALA A 59 -7.68 -0.74 -0.26
C ALA A 59 -8.78 -1.76 -0.64
N PHE A 60 -8.56 -3.06 -0.38
CA PHE A 60 -9.60 -4.07 -0.59
C PHE A 60 -10.80 -3.88 0.34
N ALA A 61 -10.59 -3.58 1.62
CA ALA A 61 -11.66 -3.31 2.58
C ALA A 61 -12.51 -2.09 2.14
N PHE A 62 -11.86 -0.99 1.78
CA PHE A 62 -12.55 0.21 1.26
C PHE A 62 -13.35 -0.08 -0.01
N SER A 63 -12.84 -0.92 -0.92
CA SER A 63 -13.52 -1.24 -2.19
C SER A 63 -14.87 -1.94 -2.02
N ARG A 64 -15.21 -2.37 -0.80
CA ARG A 64 -16.52 -2.95 -0.45
C ARG A 64 -17.52 -1.92 0.05
N ILE A 65 -17.10 -0.68 0.29
CA ILE A 65 -17.88 0.38 0.93
C ILE A 65 -18.05 1.59 -0.02
N VAL A 66 -16.97 2.00 -0.68
CA VAL A 66 -16.94 3.19 -1.56
C VAL A 66 -16.97 2.80 -3.04
N ASP A 67 -17.21 3.79 -3.92
CA ASP A 67 -17.26 3.58 -5.37
C ASP A 67 -15.85 3.50 -5.99
N GLN A 68 -14.90 4.25 -5.42
CA GLN A 68 -13.54 4.38 -5.95
C GLN A 68 -12.51 4.29 -4.84
N VAL A 69 -11.42 3.56 -5.08
CA VAL A 69 -10.29 3.46 -4.17
C VAL A 69 -9.01 3.85 -4.90
N GLU A 70 -8.31 4.84 -4.34
CA GLU A 70 -7.04 5.34 -4.84
C GLU A 70 -5.94 4.94 -3.84
N ALA A 71 -5.09 4.00 -4.23
CA ALA A 71 -4.09 3.38 -3.36
C ALA A 71 -2.67 3.78 -3.79
N PHE A 72 -1.86 4.26 -2.86
CA PHE A 72 -0.51 4.77 -3.10
C PHE A 72 0.52 3.85 -2.44
N GLU A 73 1.44 3.31 -3.24
CA GLU A 73 2.54 2.47 -2.76
C GLU A 73 3.82 2.79 -3.55
N PRO A 74 4.85 3.38 -2.91
CA PRO A 74 6.08 3.72 -3.61
C PRO A 74 6.91 2.49 -4.03
N ASN A 75 6.83 1.38 -3.28
CA ASN A 75 7.58 0.18 -3.60
C ASN A 75 7.05 -0.48 -4.89
N PRO A 76 7.85 -0.56 -5.96
CA PRO A 76 7.40 -1.12 -7.24
C PRO A 76 6.92 -2.57 -7.15
N ASP A 77 7.56 -3.38 -6.31
CA ASP A 77 7.23 -4.79 -6.16
C ASP A 77 5.86 -4.94 -5.47
N TYR A 78 5.57 -4.15 -4.44
CA TYR A 78 4.26 -4.16 -3.78
C TYR A 78 3.17 -3.49 -4.59
N ALA A 79 3.46 -2.37 -5.26
CA ALA A 79 2.51 -1.74 -6.17
C ALA A 79 2.08 -2.72 -7.28
N ALA A 80 3.03 -3.50 -7.83
CA ALA A 80 2.72 -4.55 -8.81
C ALA A 80 1.87 -5.68 -8.21
N PHE A 81 2.19 -6.13 -6.99
CA PHE A 81 1.39 -7.12 -6.26
C PHE A 81 -0.04 -6.64 -6.04
N ALA A 82 -0.20 -5.46 -5.43
CA ALA A 82 -1.49 -4.87 -5.11
C ALA A 82 -2.32 -4.65 -6.38
N ARG A 83 -1.72 -4.12 -7.45
CA ARG A 83 -2.40 -3.93 -8.74
C ARG A 83 -2.95 -5.24 -9.30
N ARG A 84 -2.16 -6.33 -9.22
CA ARG A 84 -2.60 -7.66 -9.66
C ARG A 84 -3.73 -8.20 -8.80
N MET A 85 -3.63 -8.07 -7.49
CA MET A 85 -4.56 -8.68 -6.54
C MET A 85 -5.88 -7.91 -6.42
N LEU A 86 -5.83 -6.57 -6.39
CA LEU A 86 -7.01 -5.71 -6.35
C LEU A 86 -7.77 -5.73 -7.68
N GLY A 87 -7.04 -5.78 -8.79
CA GLY A 87 -7.64 -5.71 -10.13
C GLY A 87 -8.37 -4.39 -10.32
N THR A 88 -9.66 -4.44 -10.67
CA THR A 88 -10.49 -3.25 -10.89
C THR A 88 -11.06 -2.64 -9.61
N ARG A 89 -10.80 -3.23 -8.44
CA ARG A 89 -11.34 -2.78 -7.14
C ARG A 89 -10.67 -1.50 -6.62
N ALA A 90 -9.46 -1.21 -7.07
CA ALA A 90 -8.71 -0.03 -6.68
C ALA A 90 -7.73 0.35 -7.79
N ARG A 91 -7.46 1.64 -7.92
CA ARG A 91 -6.40 2.17 -8.77
C ARG A 91 -5.14 2.33 -7.93
N VAL A 92 -4.08 1.63 -8.33
CA VAL A 92 -2.80 1.58 -7.61
C VAL A 92 -1.76 2.48 -8.29
N HIS A 93 -1.36 3.53 -7.58
CA HIS A 93 -0.31 4.48 -7.95
C HIS A 93 1.03 4.04 -7.37
N GLN A 94 2.00 3.80 -8.24
CA GLN A 94 3.38 3.52 -7.84
C GLN A 94 4.14 4.84 -7.62
N VAL A 95 3.74 5.58 -6.60
CA VAL A 95 4.18 6.95 -6.33
C VAL A 95 4.26 7.14 -4.82
N ALA A 96 5.32 7.81 -4.35
CA ALA A 96 5.38 8.27 -2.97
C ALA A 96 4.64 9.61 -2.84
N LEU A 97 3.87 9.79 -1.77
CA LEU A 97 3.25 11.08 -1.48
C LEU A 97 4.14 11.92 -0.56
N SER A 98 4.28 13.20 -0.89
CA SER A 98 5.06 14.18 -0.11
C SER A 98 4.43 15.57 -0.21
N ASN A 99 5.03 16.57 0.44
CA ASN A 99 4.67 17.99 0.31
C ASN A 99 5.23 18.65 -0.96
N GLU A 100 6.02 17.92 -1.75
CA GLU A 100 6.60 18.38 -3.01
C GLU A 100 6.51 17.32 -4.11
N THR A 101 6.73 17.74 -5.36
CA THR A 101 6.79 16.84 -6.53
C THR A 101 8.23 16.67 -6.98
N GLY A 102 8.61 15.47 -7.38
CA GLY A 102 9.94 15.20 -7.88
C GLY A 102 10.24 13.72 -7.97
N THR A 103 11.50 13.38 -7.75
CA THR A 103 11.97 12.00 -7.60
C THR A 103 12.73 11.89 -6.29
N ALA A 104 12.61 10.74 -5.62
CA ALA A 104 13.35 10.47 -4.40
C ALA A 104 13.78 9.01 -4.37
N GLU A 105 14.78 8.74 -3.53
CA GLU A 105 15.18 7.37 -3.26
C GLU A 105 14.32 6.81 -2.12
N PHE A 106 13.56 5.76 -2.43
CA PHE A 106 12.84 4.96 -1.46
C PHE A 106 13.73 3.81 -0.99
N VAL A 107 14.01 3.78 0.31
CA VAL A 107 14.94 2.85 0.94
C VAL A 107 14.14 1.86 1.77
N VAL A 108 14.34 0.56 1.51
CA VAL A 108 13.74 -0.52 2.30
C VAL A 108 14.87 -1.27 3.02
N PRO A 109 14.91 -1.25 4.37
CA PRO A 109 15.97 -1.90 5.11
C PRO A 109 15.96 -3.42 4.92
N VAL A 110 17.14 -4.02 5.00
CA VAL A 110 17.32 -5.48 4.95
C VAL A 110 18.01 -5.90 6.24
N SER A 111 17.46 -6.91 6.93
CA SER A 111 18.07 -7.47 8.14
C SER A 111 19.46 -8.04 7.84
N GLU A 112 20.26 -8.25 8.89
CA GLU A 112 21.61 -8.82 8.71
C GLU A 112 21.59 -10.18 8.00
N GLU A 113 20.53 -10.96 8.24
CA GLU A 113 20.23 -12.28 7.69
C GLU A 113 19.67 -12.23 6.25
N GLY A 114 19.47 -11.04 5.67
CA GLY A 114 18.99 -10.88 4.30
C GLY A 114 17.47 -10.79 4.15
N THR A 115 16.71 -10.71 5.25
CA THR A 115 15.26 -10.56 5.20
C THR A 115 14.89 -9.10 4.94
N VAL A 116 14.09 -8.85 3.90
CA VAL A 116 13.65 -7.49 3.57
C VAL A 116 12.60 -7.02 4.59
N LEU A 117 12.85 -5.89 5.24
CA LEU A 117 12.02 -5.30 6.29
C LEU A 117 11.05 -4.29 5.68
N HIS A 118 10.05 -4.81 4.98
CA HIS A 118 9.12 -4.04 4.15
C HIS A 118 8.26 -3.01 4.90
N LEU A 119 8.10 -3.15 6.22
CA LEU A 119 7.39 -2.18 7.07
C LEU A 119 8.27 -0.99 7.51
N GLY A 120 9.57 -1.02 7.22
CA GLY A 120 10.50 0.05 7.59
C GLY A 120 10.95 0.90 6.40
N GLY A 121 10.19 0.92 5.31
CA GLY A 121 10.53 1.69 4.12
C GLY A 121 10.38 3.19 4.36
N TYR A 122 11.31 4.01 3.86
CA TYR A 122 11.25 5.46 4.02
C TYR A 122 11.85 6.19 2.81
N LEU A 123 11.47 7.46 2.64
CA LEU A 123 12.09 8.35 1.66
C LEU A 123 13.38 8.93 2.21
N GLN A 124 14.48 8.74 1.49
CA GLN A 124 15.78 9.27 1.87
C GLN A 124 16.13 10.53 1.07
N GLN A 125 16.38 11.64 1.77
CA GLN A 125 17.07 12.79 1.19
C GLN A 125 18.59 12.57 1.24
N ALA A 126 19.14 11.99 0.17
CA ALA A 126 20.55 11.97 -0.29
C ALA A 126 21.72 11.69 0.70
N THR A 127 21.53 11.51 2.01
CA THR A 127 22.67 11.67 2.97
C THR A 127 22.84 10.62 4.08
N ALA A 128 22.10 9.49 4.12
CA ALA A 128 22.37 8.45 5.13
C ALA A 128 22.56 7.03 4.56
N GLN A 129 23.77 6.49 4.66
CA GLN A 129 24.10 5.13 4.21
C GLN A 129 23.67 4.08 5.26
N HIS A 130 22.59 3.35 4.98
CA HIS A 130 22.37 2.05 5.62
C HIS A 130 23.21 0.98 4.92
N SER A 131 23.80 0.08 5.71
CA SER A 131 24.78 -0.94 5.30
C SER A 131 24.18 -2.06 4.43
N LYS A 132 22.90 -2.41 4.60
CA LYS A 132 22.13 -3.29 3.69
C LYS A 132 20.70 -2.77 3.53
N ALA A 133 20.37 -2.33 2.32
CA ALA A 133 19.03 -1.87 1.98
C ALA A 133 18.74 -2.09 0.49
N MET A 134 17.47 -2.31 0.16
CA MET A 134 16.99 -2.14 -1.20
C MET A 134 16.69 -0.66 -1.45
N ARG A 135 17.05 -0.16 -2.62
CA ARG A 135 16.87 1.25 -3.00
C ARG A 135 16.11 1.30 -4.32
N PHE A 136 15.10 2.15 -4.37
CA PHE A 136 14.28 2.36 -5.56
C PHE A 136 14.21 3.85 -5.83
N GLU A 137 14.50 4.28 -7.05
CA GLU A 137 14.12 5.62 -7.48
C GLU A 137 12.62 5.62 -7.75
N VAL A 138 11.89 6.50 -7.06
CA VAL A 138 10.42 6.57 -7.15
C VAL A 138 9.99 7.98 -7.49
N GLU A 139 8.89 8.08 -8.23
CA GLU A 139 8.17 9.33 -8.44
C GLU A 139 7.57 9.79 -7.10
N VAL A 140 7.66 11.09 -6.83
CA VAL A 140 7.08 11.74 -5.67
C VAL A 140 6.09 12.79 -6.13
N ARG A 141 4.90 12.82 -5.53
CA ARG A 141 3.86 13.82 -5.84
C ARG A 141 3.16 14.30 -4.58
N THR A 142 2.51 15.45 -4.66
CA THR A 142 1.56 15.87 -3.63
C THR A 142 0.21 15.19 -3.85
N LEU A 143 -0.48 14.86 -2.74
CA LEU A 143 -1.84 14.31 -2.81
C LEU A 143 -2.80 15.31 -3.48
N ASP A 144 -2.67 16.58 -3.15
CA ASP A 144 -3.49 17.66 -3.70
C ASP A 144 -3.41 17.75 -5.23
N SER A 145 -2.29 17.35 -5.84
CA SER A 145 -2.11 17.37 -7.30
C SER A 145 -3.07 16.44 -8.05
N TYR A 146 -3.68 15.46 -7.37
CA TYR A 146 -4.65 14.55 -7.96
C TYR A 146 -6.07 15.14 -8.01
N ALA A 147 -6.34 16.20 -7.24
CA ALA A 147 -7.62 16.90 -7.21
C ALA A 147 -8.83 15.97 -7.05
N PHE A 148 -8.68 14.92 -6.21
CA PHE A 148 -9.77 13.99 -5.91
C PHE A 148 -10.97 14.73 -5.31
N ARG A 149 -12.16 14.25 -5.63
CA ARG A 149 -13.42 14.81 -5.17
C ARG A 149 -14.22 13.74 -4.44
N ASP A 150 -15.13 14.18 -3.59
CA ASP A 150 -16.02 13.30 -2.83
C ASP A 150 -15.26 12.26 -2.00
N VAL A 151 -14.17 12.69 -1.37
CA VAL A 151 -13.33 11.83 -0.52
C VAL A 151 -14.06 11.57 0.80
N ARG A 152 -14.32 10.31 1.10
CA ARG A 152 -14.99 9.87 2.34
C ARG A 152 -14.01 9.57 3.46
N VAL A 153 -12.82 9.10 3.10
CA VAL A 153 -11.79 8.69 4.05
C VAL A 153 -10.42 8.76 3.41
N ILE A 154 -9.44 9.16 4.21
CA ILE A 154 -8.00 9.07 3.87
C ILE A 154 -7.35 8.29 5.00
N LYS A 155 -6.80 7.12 4.70
CA LYS A 155 -5.92 6.38 5.59
C LYS A 155 -4.48 6.71 5.22
N VAL A 156 -3.65 6.98 6.24
CA VAL A 156 -2.23 7.28 6.08
C VAL A 156 -1.44 6.47 7.08
N ASP A 157 -0.58 5.59 6.57
CA ASP A 157 0.35 4.76 7.35
C ASP A 157 1.61 4.57 6.51
N VAL A 158 2.63 5.40 6.77
CA VAL A 158 3.87 5.54 5.98
C VAL A 158 5.06 5.82 6.88
#